data_AF-A0A1H1HB92-F1
#
_entry.id   AF-A0A1H1HB92-F1
#
_cell.length_a   1.000
_cell.length_b   1.000
_cell.length_c   1.000
_cell.angle_alpha   90.00
_cell.angle_beta   90.00
_cell.angle_gamma   90.00
#
_symmetry.space_group_name_H-M   'P 1'
#
loop_
_entity.id
_entity.type
_entity.pdbx_description
1 polymer ?
#
loop_
_entity_poly.entity_id
_entity_poly.type
_entity_poly.pdbx_seq_one_letter_code
_entity_poly.pdbx_strand_id
1 'polypeptide(L)' 'MRRTRNFTAALSLILLALASFNASANWQGTFMYYDEEGALVGSWTEGCGAADGRWGIATDNKVFIQGCRDAS' A
#
# COMPACT_ATOMS: atom_id res chain seq x y z
N MET A 1 31.17 -26.98 -21.02
CA MET A 1 29.84 -27.39 -20.50
C MET A 1 29.62 -27.06 -19.02
N ARG A 2 30.54 -27.35 -18.09
CA ARG A 2 30.35 -27.05 -16.64
C ARG A 2 30.30 -25.55 -16.31
N ARG A 3 31.10 -24.72 -16.98
CA ARG A 3 31.16 -23.26 -16.76
C ARG A 3 29.90 -22.53 -17.26
N THR A 4 29.37 -22.91 -18.43
CA THR A 4 28.13 -22.35 -18.98
C THR A 4 26.92 -22.69 -18.12
N ARG A 5 26.89 -23.89 -17.53
CA ARG A 5 25.81 -24.32 -16.62
C ARG A 5 25.78 -23.55 -15.29
N ASN A 6 26.94 -23.12 -14.80
CA ASN A 6 27.02 -22.31 -13.59
C ASN A 6 26.59 -20.86 -13.85
N PHE A 7 26.90 -20.34 -15.05
CA PHE A 7 26.49 -18.99 -15.46
C PHE A 7 24.98 -18.86 -15.60
N THR A 8 24.31 -19.84 -16.20
CA THR A 8 22.85 -19.83 -16.32
C THR A 8 22.17 -19.95 -14.96
N ALA A 9 22.67 -20.80 -14.06
CA ALA A 9 22.14 -20.91 -12.71
C ALA A 9 22.27 -19.59 -11.92
N ALA A 10 23.42 -18.91 -12.02
CA ALA A 10 23.62 -17.61 -11.38
C ALA A 10 22.68 -16.53 -11.95
N LEU A 11 22.50 -16.49 -13.27
CA LEU A 11 21.61 -15.53 -13.91
C LEU A 11 20.14 -15.74 -13.50
N SER A 12 19.69 -16.99 -13.42
CA SER A 12 18.33 -17.33 -12.96
C SER A 12 18.08 -16.92 -11.51
N LEU A 13 19.06 -17.10 -10.61
CA LEU A 13 18.94 -16.67 -9.22
C LEU A 13 18.88 -15.14 -9.09
N ILE A 14 19.67 -14.41 -9.89
CA ILE A 14 19.63 -12.95 -9.93
C ILE A 14 18.27 -12.46 -10.44
N LEU A 15 17.72 -13.09 -11.48
CA LEU A 15 16.40 -12.75 -12.02
C LEU A 15 15.27 -13.03 -11.00
N LEU A 16 15.33 -14.14 -10.25
CA LEU A 16 14.37 -14.42 -9.17
C LEU A 16 14.48 -13.40 -8.03
N ALA A 17 15.70 -13.00 -7.66
CA ALA A 17 15.92 -11.99 -6.64
C ALA A 17 15.33 -10.64 -7.06
N LEU A 18 15.52 -10.23 -8.32
CA LEU A 18 14.95 -8.97 -8.85
C LEU A 18 13.42 -9.02 -8.93
N ALA A 19 12.81 -10.17 -9.24
CA ALA A 19 11.36 -10.31 -9.26
C ALA A 19 10.73 -10.19 -7.86
N SER A 20 11.48 -10.51 -6.80
CA SER A 20 10.97 -10.56 -5.42
C SER A 20 10.77 -9.19 -4.76
N PHE A 21 11.31 -8.10 -5.35
CA PHE A 21 11.19 -6.75 -4.79
C PHE A 21 9.98 -5.94 -5.27
N ASN A 22 9.04 -6.56 -6.00
CA ASN A 22 7.75 -5.94 -6.31
C ASN A 22 6.74 -6.14 -5.17
N ALA A 23 7.18 -6.09 -3.92
CA ALA A 23 6.30 -5.66 -2.85
C ALA A 23 6.24 -4.13 -2.95
N SER A 24 5.55 -3.62 -3.98
CA SER A 24 5.09 -2.24 -3.90
C SER A 24 4.36 -2.14 -2.57
N ALA A 25 4.83 -1.25 -1.70
CA ALA A 25 4.07 -0.87 -0.52
C ALA A 25 2.78 -0.23 -1.04
N ASN A 26 1.82 -1.08 -1.38
CA ASN A 26 0.49 -0.73 -1.82
C ASN A 26 -0.17 -0.22 -0.55
N TRP A 27 0.04 1.06 -0.26
CA TRP A 27 -0.63 1.76 0.82
C TRP A 27 -2.09 1.91 0.41
N GLN A 28 -2.81 0.79 0.44
CA GLN A 28 -4.24 0.72 0.27
C GLN A 28 -4.85 0.86 1.65
N GLY A 29 -5.49 1.98 1.89
CA GLY A 29 -6.01 2.27 3.21
C GLY A 29 -6.79 3.56 3.28
N THR A 30 -7.38 3.74 4.45
CA THR A 30 -8.22 4.89 4.74
C THR A 30 -7.64 5.63 5.94
N PHE A 31 -7.31 6.91 5.76
CA PHE A 31 -7.08 7.84 6.84
C PHE A 31 -8.42 8.34 7.38
N MET A 32 -8.61 8.25 8.69
CA MET A 32 -9.76 8.79 9.42
C MET A 32 -9.28 10.00 10.21
N TYR A 33 -9.91 11.16 10.00
CA TYR A 33 -9.54 12.43 10.63
C TYR A 33 -10.53 12.77 11.73
N TYR A 34 -10.02 13.09 12.91
CA TYR A 34 -10.81 13.42 14.09
C TYR A 34 -10.56 14.87 14.55
N ASP A 35 -11.54 15.47 15.21
CA ASP A 35 -11.36 16.75 15.92
C ASP A 35 -10.68 16.53 17.29
N GLU A 36 -10.62 17.59 18.11
CA GLU A 36 -9.99 17.56 19.44
C GLU A 36 -10.83 16.76 20.45
N GLU A 37 -12.14 16.72 20.25
CA GLU A 37 -13.11 15.96 21.04
C GLU A 37 -13.18 14.47 20.66
N GLY A 38 -12.55 14.08 19.55
CA GLY A 38 -12.48 12.72 19.05
C GLY A 38 -13.63 12.32 18.12
N ALA A 39 -14.41 13.26 17.60
CA ALA A 39 -15.44 13.01 16.60
C ALA A 39 -14.82 12.94 15.19
N LEU A 40 -15.37 12.07 14.34
CA LEU A 40 -14.90 11.88 12.97
C LEU A 40 -15.34 13.08 12.10
N VAL A 41 -14.37 13.82 11.56
CA VAL A 41 -14.61 15.03 10.75
C VAL A 41 -14.19 14.90 9.29
N GLY A 42 -13.56 13.79 8.91
CA GLY A 42 -13.23 13.50 7.52
C GLY A 42 -12.61 12.13 7.33
N SER A 43 -12.46 11.72 6.06
CA SER A 43 -11.65 10.55 5.70
C SER A 43 -11.00 10.70 4.34
N TRP A 44 -9.93 9.97 4.10
CA TRP A 44 -9.25 9.86 2.81
C TRP A 44 -8.84 8.42 2.54
N THR A 45 -9.45 7.81 1.51
CA THR A 45 -9.11 6.48 1.02
C THR A 45 -8.22 6.61 -0.22
N GLU A 46 -7.12 5.86 -0.24
CA GLU A 46 -6.19 5.76 -1.36
C GLU A 46 -5.84 4.30 -1.64
N GLY A 47 -5.61 3.97 -2.92
CA GLY A 47 -5.16 2.66 -3.37
C GLY A 47 -6.26 1.62 -3.56
N CYS A 48 -7.53 2.01 -3.44
CA CYS A 48 -8.72 1.17 -3.47
C CYS A 48 -9.57 1.31 -4.75
N GLY A 49 -9.09 2.07 -5.73
CA GLY A 49 -9.74 2.20 -7.04
C GLY A 49 -11.07 2.94 -6.93
N ALA A 50 -12.20 2.25 -7.17
CA ALA A 50 -13.52 2.89 -7.16
C ALA A 50 -13.94 3.44 -5.78
N ALA A 51 -13.32 2.93 -4.70
CA ALA A 51 -13.54 3.42 -3.34
C ALA A 51 -12.57 4.54 -2.94
N ASP A 52 -11.68 4.96 -3.83
CA ASP A 52 -10.79 6.10 -3.59
C ASP A 52 -11.60 7.39 -3.50
N GLY A 53 -11.25 8.22 -2.54
CA GLY A 53 -12.00 9.44 -2.30
C GLY A 53 -11.66 10.09 -0.99
N ARG A 54 -12.01 11.37 -0.90
CA ARG A 54 -11.78 12.19 0.29
C ARG A 54 -13.01 13.01 0.59
N TRP A 55 -13.35 13.11 1.86
CA TRP A 55 -14.42 13.99 2.34
C TRP A 55 -14.03 14.62 3.68
N GLY A 56 -14.71 15.72 4.02
CA GLY A 56 -14.52 16.40 5.31
C GLY A 56 -13.20 17.17 5.44
N ILE A 57 -12.77 17.35 6.68
CA ILE A 57 -11.60 18.15 7.06
C ILE A 57 -10.42 17.21 7.32
N ALA A 58 -9.22 17.57 6.84
CA ALA A 58 -8.00 16.89 7.27
C ALA A 58 -7.45 17.56 8.52
N THR A 59 -7.16 16.74 9.53
CA THR A 59 -6.57 17.13 10.80
C THR A 59 -5.30 16.32 11.05
N ASP A 60 -4.48 16.76 12.00
CA ASP A 60 -3.30 16.00 12.42
C ASP A 60 -3.67 14.83 13.34
N ASN A 61 -4.81 14.91 14.04
CA ASN A 61 -5.39 13.82 14.81
C ASN A 61 -6.04 12.80 13.86
N LYS A 62 -5.23 11.88 13.33
CA LYS A 62 -5.67 10.90 12.33
C LYS A 62 -5.23 9.49 12.63
N VAL A 63 -6.03 8.53 12.18
CA VAL A 63 -5.73 7.10 12.25
C VAL A 63 -5.72 6.52 10.85
N PHE A 64 -4.68 5.74 10.52
CA PHE A 64 -4.64 4.96 9.30
C PHE A 64 -5.19 3.57 9.54
N ILE A 65 -6.17 3.16 8.73
CA ILE A 65 -6.73 1.82 8.71
C ILE A 65 -6.33 1.17 7.40
N GLN A 66 -5.67 0.01 7.50
CA GLN A 66 -5.30 -0.78 6.34
C GLN A 66 -6.55 -1.45 5.76
N GLY A 67 -6.76 -1.29 4.45
CA GLY A 67 -7.97 -1.77 3.76
C GLY A 67 -8.90 -0.66 3.29
N CYS A 68 -9.74 -1.01 2.33
CA CYS A 68 -10.65 -0.08 1.68
C CYS A 68 -11.87 0.20 2.55
N ARG A 69 -12.34 1.46 2.52
CA ARG A 69 -13.59 1.83 3.17
C ARG A 69 -14.71 0.93 2.65
N ASP A 70 -15.39 0.24 3.55
CA ASP A 70 -16.54 -0.58 3.20
C ASP A 70 -17.66 0.36 2.69
N ALA A 71 -18.27 0.02 1.55
CA ALA A 71 -19.26 0.86 0.89
C ALA A 71 -20.68 0.66 1.46
N SER A 72 -20.79 0.16 2.70
CA SER A 72 -22.05 -0.20 3.36
C SER A 72 -22.80 1.00 3.93
#